data_AF-A0A7J9CTY2-F1
#
_entry.id   AF-A0A7J9CTY2-F1
#
_cell.length_a   1.000
_cell.length_b   1.000
_cell.length_c   1.000
_cell.angle_alpha   90.00
_cell.angle_beta   90.00
_cell.angle_gamma   90.00
#
_symmetry.space_group_name_H-M   'P 1'
#
loop_
_entity.id
_entity.type
_entity.pdbx_description
1 polymer ?
#
loop_
_entity_poly.entity_id
_entity_poly.type
_entity_poly.pdbx_seq_one_letter_code
_entity_poly.pdbx_strand_id
1 'polypeptide(L)'
;MPQDASGLEAQQKRAGLLKDQVRLLKRKDCDRHEIVPIQGPLSFEKGFFIVIRACQLLAQKNDGIILVGLAGPSGAGKTVFTEKILNFMPSIATISMDNYNDSSRIVDGNFDDPRLTDYDTLLQNLHDLKEGKEVQVPIYDFKASSRIGYRTLEVPSSRIVIIEGIYALSEKLRPMLDLRVSVTGGVHFDLVKRVLRDIQRAGQEPEEIIHQISETVYPMYKAFIEPDLQTAQIKIINKFNPFTGFQSPTYILKSARELTVEQIKSAISDEHIETQEQTYDIYLLPPGEDPESCQSYLRMRNKDGKYSLMFEEWVTDIPFVISPRITFEVSVRLLGGLMALGYTIATILKRNSHVFSDDKVCVKIDWLEQLNRQYFQVQGRDRSVVKCVAEKLGLEGSYISRTYIEQIQLEKLVNEVMALPEDLKTKLSLDEDLVSSPKDALLRASVDRVALRNRHLKRVDVC
;
A
#
# COMPACT_ATOMS: atom_id res chain seq x y z
N MET A 1 -15.13 30.67 44.20
CA MET A 1 -14.34 29.91 43.21
C MET A 1 -14.57 28.44 43.50
N PRO A 2 -15.37 27.77 42.65
CA PRO A 2 -14.79 27.01 41.54
C PRO A 2 -15.67 27.05 40.27
N GLN A 3 -15.16 27.56 39.16
CA GLN A 3 -15.74 27.35 37.83
C GLN A 3 -14.57 27.39 36.83
N ASP A 4 -14.00 26.23 36.51
CA ASP A 4 -13.14 26.05 35.32
C ASP A 4 -12.88 24.57 34.97
N ALA A 5 -13.76 23.66 35.39
CA ALA A 5 -13.67 22.24 35.03
C ALA A 5 -14.73 21.80 33.99
N SER A 6 -15.83 22.54 33.84
CA SER A 6 -16.94 22.15 32.95
C SER A 6 -16.74 22.53 31.48
N GLY A 7 -15.80 23.42 31.16
CA GLY A 7 -15.49 23.84 29.78
C GLY A 7 -14.71 22.80 28.97
N LEU A 8 -13.83 22.05 29.63
CA LEU A 8 -12.97 21.04 28.99
C LEU A 8 -13.74 19.76 28.64
N GLU A 9 -14.65 19.31 29.51
CA GLU A 9 -15.49 18.13 29.26
C GLU A 9 -16.57 18.39 28.19
N ALA A 10 -17.08 19.62 28.09
CA ALA A 10 -18.01 20.01 27.03
C ALA A 10 -17.34 20.09 25.64
N GLN A 11 -16.01 20.32 25.59
CA GLN A 11 -15.25 20.42 24.33
C GLN A 11 -14.82 19.06 23.76
N GLN A 12 -14.72 18.01 24.58
CA GLN A 12 -14.43 16.66 24.10
C GLN A 12 -15.64 16.00 23.41
N LYS A 13 -16.87 16.38 23.77
CA LYS A 13 -18.11 15.84 23.17
C LYS A 13 -18.47 16.41 21.78
N ARG A 14 -17.76 17.43 21.28
CA ARG A 14 -17.98 18.04 19.94
C ARG A 14 -17.07 17.52 18.83
N ALA A 15 -16.36 16.41 19.03
CA ALA A 15 -15.47 15.81 18.02
C ALA A 15 -16.23 14.99 16.94
N GLY A 16 -17.44 15.41 16.55
CA GLY A 16 -18.34 14.60 15.69
C GLY A 16 -18.28 14.93 14.20
N LEU A 17 -17.93 16.16 13.81
CA LEU A 17 -17.95 16.59 12.41
C LEU A 17 -16.53 16.90 11.91
N LEU A 18 -16.22 16.49 10.68
CA LEU A 18 -14.90 16.71 10.03
C LEU A 18 -14.45 18.18 10.11
N LYS A 19 -15.39 19.13 10.05
CA LYS A 19 -15.11 20.58 10.14
C LYS A 19 -14.53 21.02 11.50
N ASP A 20 -14.81 20.30 12.58
CA ASP A 20 -14.39 20.66 13.95
C ASP A 20 -13.00 20.10 14.29
N GLN A 21 -12.42 19.29 13.39
CA GLN A 21 -11.07 18.75 13.51
C GLN A 21 -9.99 19.76 13.09
N VAL A 22 -10.35 20.77 12.27
CA VAL A 22 -9.40 21.79 11.80
C VAL A 22 -9.41 22.97 12.78
N ARG A 23 -8.33 23.11 13.55
CA ARG A 23 -8.17 24.18 14.55
C ARG A 23 -6.99 25.07 14.19
N LEU A 24 -7.11 26.35 14.49
CA LEU A 24 -6.05 27.34 14.31
C LEU A 24 -5.40 27.69 15.65
N LEU A 25 -4.09 27.90 15.63
CA LEU A 25 -3.32 28.49 16.72
C LEU A 25 -2.56 29.71 16.20
N LYS A 26 -2.52 30.80 16.97
CA LYS A 26 -1.67 31.96 16.66
C LYS A 26 -0.21 31.59 16.93
N ARG A 27 0.70 31.87 16.01
CA ARG A 27 2.15 31.70 16.23
C ARG A 27 2.59 32.62 17.37
N LYS A 28 3.52 32.15 18.20
CA LYS A 28 4.05 32.94 19.33
C LYS A 28 4.86 34.15 18.87
N ASP A 29 5.52 34.01 17.72
CA ASP A 29 6.54 34.95 17.24
C ASP A 29 6.07 35.82 16.07
N CYS A 30 4.84 35.65 15.58
CA CYS A 30 4.27 36.51 14.53
C CYS A 30 2.73 36.52 14.55
N ASP A 31 2.14 37.50 13.86
CA ASP A 31 0.68 37.65 13.76
C ASP A 31 -0.01 36.65 12.82
N ARG A 32 0.70 35.61 12.36
CA ARG A 32 0.12 34.53 11.54
C ARG A 32 -0.41 33.39 12.41
N HIS A 33 -1.43 32.73 11.89
CA HIS A 33 -2.03 31.53 12.43
C HIS A 33 -1.53 30.29 11.69
N GLU A 34 -1.45 29.19 12.42
CA GLU A 34 -1.13 27.85 11.91
C GLU A 34 -2.25 26.87 12.22
N ILE A 35 -2.31 25.80 11.43
CA ILE A 35 -3.20 24.67 11.68
C ILE A 35 -2.56 23.75 12.73
N VAL A 36 -3.36 23.37 13.74
CA VAL A 36 -2.97 22.35 14.71
C VAL A 36 -2.82 21.01 14.00
N PRO A 37 -1.72 20.26 14.23
CA PRO A 37 -1.57 18.92 13.68
C PRO A 37 -2.76 18.02 14.02
N ILE A 38 -3.34 17.39 13.00
CA ILE A 38 -4.42 16.44 13.17
C ILE A 38 -3.84 15.09 13.60
N GLN A 39 -4.45 14.49 14.62
CA GLN A 39 -4.03 13.20 15.15
C GLN A 39 -4.43 12.07 14.21
N GLY A 40 -3.44 11.26 13.81
CA GLY A 40 -3.64 10.09 12.97
C GLY A 40 -3.84 10.40 11.47
N PRO A 41 -3.68 9.39 10.61
CA PRO A 41 -3.84 9.54 9.18
C PRO A 41 -5.31 9.62 8.74
N LEU A 42 -5.59 10.37 7.68
CA LEU A 42 -6.89 10.51 7.04
C LEU A 42 -6.96 9.72 5.73
N SER A 43 -8.16 9.28 5.31
CA SER A 43 -8.34 8.76 3.94
C SER A 43 -8.16 9.88 2.91
N PHE A 44 -7.93 9.51 1.65
CA PHE A 44 -7.79 10.46 0.54
C PHE A 44 -8.95 11.47 0.45
N GLU A 45 -10.20 11.02 0.60
CA GLU A 45 -11.40 11.86 0.54
C GLU A 45 -11.55 12.75 1.77
N LYS A 46 -11.33 12.21 2.97
CA LYS A 46 -11.40 13.00 4.21
C LYS A 46 -10.30 14.06 4.22
N GLY A 47 -9.09 13.68 3.84
CA GLY A 47 -7.94 14.56 3.69
C GLY A 47 -8.22 15.70 2.72
N PHE A 48 -8.86 15.41 1.58
CA PHE A 48 -9.26 16.42 0.60
C PHE A 48 -10.12 17.54 1.21
N PHE A 49 -11.22 17.19 1.91
CA PHE A 49 -12.09 18.19 2.54
C PHE A 49 -11.38 18.97 3.66
N ILE A 50 -10.54 18.28 4.43
CA ILE A 50 -9.79 18.88 5.54
C ILE A 50 -8.74 19.88 5.04
N VAL A 51 -8.02 19.56 3.95
CA VAL A 51 -7.04 20.47 3.34
C VAL A 51 -7.73 21.71 2.78
N ILE A 52 -8.85 21.56 2.05
CA ILE A 52 -9.62 22.70 1.57
C ILE A 52 -10.04 23.61 2.72
N ARG A 53 -10.57 23.02 3.79
CA ARG A 53 -11.01 23.78 4.97
C ARG A 53 -9.84 24.50 5.65
N ALA A 54 -8.68 23.84 5.77
CA ALA A 54 -7.47 24.43 6.31
C ALA A 54 -6.99 25.62 5.48
N CYS A 55 -6.94 25.49 4.15
CA CYS A 55 -6.56 26.58 3.24
C CYS A 55 -7.51 27.77 3.36
N GLN A 56 -8.83 27.54 3.41
CA GLN A 56 -9.82 28.60 3.59
C GLN A 56 -9.64 29.34 4.92
N LEU A 57 -9.42 28.61 6.01
CA LEU A 57 -9.23 29.19 7.34
C LEU A 57 -7.94 30.00 7.43
N LEU A 58 -6.84 29.50 6.86
CA LEU A 58 -5.57 30.21 6.81
C LEU A 58 -5.69 31.49 5.98
N ALA A 59 -6.33 31.42 4.81
CA ALA A 59 -6.60 32.62 4.02
C ALA A 59 -7.45 33.63 4.80
N GLN A 60 -8.51 33.20 5.48
CA GLN A 60 -9.38 34.13 6.25
C GLN A 60 -8.67 34.81 7.42
N LYS A 61 -7.66 34.19 8.03
CA LYS A 61 -7.03 34.66 9.26
C LYS A 61 -5.63 35.26 9.09
N ASN A 62 -4.98 34.99 7.97
CA ASN A 62 -3.66 35.51 7.67
C ASN A 62 -3.72 36.40 6.44
N ASP A 63 -3.02 37.54 6.50
CA ASP A 63 -2.83 38.42 5.36
C ASP A 63 -1.71 37.91 4.43
N GLY A 64 -1.75 38.35 3.18
CA GLY A 64 -0.79 37.96 2.15
C GLY A 64 -1.01 36.54 1.59
N ILE A 65 0.01 36.03 0.90
CA ILE A 65 -0.01 34.68 0.30
C ILE A 65 0.11 33.59 1.38
N ILE A 66 -0.64 32.52 1.16
CA ILE A 66 -0.62 31.26 1.92
C ILE A 66 0.11 30.21 1.10
N LEU A 67 1.23 29.72 1.63
CA LEU A 67 2.01 28.66 0.99
C LEU A 67 1.67 27.30 1.61
N VAL A 68 1.24 26.37 0.77
CA VAL A 68 0.86 25.01 1.16
C VAL A 68 1.82 24.01 0.54
N GLY A 69 2.61 23.31 1.36
CA GLY A 69 3.48 22.23 0.89
C GLY A 69 2.72 20.90 0.87
N LEU A 70 2.73 20.22 -0.27
CA LEU A 70 2.17 18.89 -0.46
C LEU A 70 3.28 17.92 -0.88
N ALA A 71 3.75 17.10 0.07
CA ALA A 71 4.79 16.10 -0.19
C ALA A 71 4.30 14.67 -0.03
N GLY A 72 5.16 13.74 -0.43
CA GLY A 72 4.88 12.32 -0.51
C GLY A 72 5.79 11.64 -1.52
N PRO A 73 6.00 10.32 -1.43
CA PRO A 73 6.82 9.61 -2.40
C PRO A 73 6.25 9.72 -3.82
N SER A 74 7.11 9.53 -4.82
CA SER A 74 6.67 9.40 -6.20
C SER A 74 5.65 8.26 -6.31
N GLY A 75 4.59 8.44 -7.10
CA GLY A 75 3.48 7.48 -7.20
C GLY A 75 2.41 7.58 -6.09
N ALA A 76 2.61 8.36 -5.02
CA ALA A 76 1.63 8.48 -3.93
C ALA A 76 0.28 9.12 -4.31
N GLY A 77 0.18 9.72 -5.50
CA GLY A 77 -1.03 10.41 -5.97
C GLY A 77 -1.11 11.88 -5.59
N LYS A 78 0.03 12.52 -5.28
CA LYS A 78 0.11 13.97 -5.00
C LYS A 78 -0.45 14.83 -6.12
N THR A 79 0.01 14.61 -7.36
CA THR A 79 -0.42 15.38 -8.54
C THR A 79 -1.94 15.24 -8.75
N VAL A 80 -2.48 14.03 -8.63
CA VAL A 80 -3.94 13.77 -8.69
C VAL A 80 -4.69 14.50 -7.56
N PHE A 81 -4.12 14.51 -6.35
CA PHE A 81 -4.71 15.22 -5.21
C PHE A 81 -4.70 16.74 -5.44
N THR A 82 -3.61 17.30 -5.96
CA THR A 82 -3.49 18.71 -6.34
C THR A 82 -4.48 19.09 -7.45
N GLU A 83 -4.59 18.28 -8.50
CA GLU A 83 -5.56 18.49 -9.59
C GLU A 83 -7.00 18.49 -9.07
N LYS A 84 -7.33 17.57 -8.17
CA LYS A 84 -8.66 17.52 -7.53
C LYS A 84 -8.95 18.79 -6.74
N ILE A 85 -7.96 19.34 -6.03
CA ILE A 85 -8.10 20.61 -5.31
C ILE A 85 -8.26 21.78 -6.28
N LEU A 86 -7.44 21.83 -7.34
CA LEU A 86 -7.51 22.88 -8.37
C LEU A 86 -8.87 22.89 -9.07
N ASN A 87 -9.43 21.72 -9.40
CA ASN A 87 -10.76 21.61 -9.99
C ASN A 87 -11.87 22.12 -9.06
N PHE A 88 -11.70 21.99 -7.74
CA PHE A 88 -12.67 22.47 -6.75
C PHE A 88 -12.45 23.96 -6.39
N MET A 89 -11.22 24.45 -6.42
CA MET A 89 -10.86 25.85 -6.19
C MET A 89 -9.97 26.39 -7.33
N PRO A 90 -10.55 26.75 -8.49
CA PRO A 90 -9.77 27.16 -9.66
C PRO A 90 -8.91 28.41 -9.48
N SER A 91 -9.20 29.21 -8.46
CA SER A 91 -8.50 30.46 -8.14
C SER A 91 -7.15 30.28 -7.43
N ILE A 92 -6.73 29.05 -7.12
CA ILE A 92 -5.43 28.76 -6.49
C ILE A 92 -4.33 28.61 -7.55
N ALA A 93 -3.09 28.90 -7.16
CA ALA A 93 -1.93 28.60 -7.99
C ALA A 93 -1.28 27.27 -7.57
N THR A 94 -0.68 26.58 -8.52
CA THR A 94 0.08 25.34 -8.28
C THR A 94 1.50 25.45 -8.86
N ILE A 95 2.47 24.98 -8.09
CA ILE A 95 3.88 24.88 -8.46
C ILE A 95 4.31 23.44 -8.24
N SER A 96 4.65 22.74 -9.33
CA SER A 96 5.30 21.44 -9.25
C SER A 96 6.81 21.64 -9.11
N MET A 97 7.41 21.06 -8.08
CA MET A 97 8.87 21.11 -7.85
C MET A 97 9.64 20.37 -8.94
N ASP A 98 9.03 19.39 -9.61
CA ASP A 98 9.69 18.64 -10.67
C ASP A 98 10.13 19.55 -11.83
N ASN A 99 9.41 20.65 -12.04
CA ASN A 99 9.78 21.68 -13.01
C ASN A 99 11.09 22.41 -12.69
N TYR A 100 11.49 22.44 -11.42
CA TYR A 100 12.71 23.09 -10.94
C TYR A 100 13.91 22.14 -10.94
N ASN A 101 13.77 20.92 -11.46
CA ASN A 101 14.89 20.02 -11.63
C ASN A 101 15.91 20.60 -12.62
N ASP A 102 17.19 20.30 -12.36
CA ASP A 102 18.33 20.72 -13.17
C ASP A 102 19.25 19.51 -13.40
N SER A 103 19.19 18.95 -14.61
CA SER A 103 19.91 17.72 -14.96
C SER A 103 21.42 17.87 -14.91
N SER A 104 21.96 19.09 -14.96
CA SER A 104 23.40 19.32 -14.77
C SER A 104 23.89 18.96 -13.36
N ARG A 105 22.96 18.82 -12.40
CA ARG A 105 23.23 18.49 -10.99
C ARG A 105 23.07 17.00 -10.67
N ILE A 106 22.76 16.17 -11.66
CA ILE A 106 22.61 14.72 -11.47
C ILE A 106 23.97 14.13 -11.10
N VAL A 107 23.99 13.40 -9.99
CA VAL A 107 25.15 12.62 -9.54
C VAL A 107 24.79 11.14 -9.68
N ASP A 108 25.63 10.37 -10.36
CA ASP A 108 25.47 8.91 -10.56
C ASP A 108 24.10 8.48 -11.12
N GLY A 109 23.46 9.32 -11.95
CA GLY A 109 22.14 9.01 -12.51
C GLY A 109 21.00 9.07 -11.49
N ASN A 110 21.22 9.62 -10.29
CA ASN A 110 20.22 9.69 -9.24
C ASN A 110 19.27 10.90 -9.41
N PHE A 111 18.09 10.63 -9.98
CA PHE A 111 17.04 11.63 -10.17
C PHE A 111 16.22 11.94 -8.90
N ASP A 112 16.50 11.27 -7.80
CA ASP A 112 15.89 11.55 -6.50
C ASP A 112 16.86 12.27 -5.56
N ASP A 113 18.05 12.68 -6.02
CA ASP A 113 18.98 13.48 -5.22
C ASP A 113 18.38 14.87 -4.88
N PRO A 114 18.33 15.29 -3.60
CA PRO A 114 17.87 16.63 -3.23
C PRO A 114 18.61 17.76 -3.96
N ARG A 115 19.85 17.53 -4.41
CA ARG A 115 20.64 18.51 -5.16
C ARG A 115 20.13 18.73 -6.59
N LEU A 116 19.30 17.83 -7.12
CA LEU A 116 18.67 17.96 -8.43
C LEU A 116 17.77 19.19 -8.50
N THR A 117 17.06 19.49 -7.41
CA THR A 117 16.13 20.62 -7.36
C THR A 117 16.90 21.94 -7.22
N ASP A 118 16.66 22.87 -8.13
CA ASP A 118 17.13 24.24 -8.07
C ASP A 118 16.31 25.05 -7.06
N TYR A 119 16.70 24.91 -5.80
CA TYR A 119 16.08 25.62 -4.69
C TYR A 119 16.26 27.13 -4.79
N ASP A 120 17.31 27.62 -5.44
CA ASP A 120 17.57 29.06 -5.53
C ASP A 120 16.47 29.73 -6.37
N THR A 121 16.21 29.20 -7.57
CA THR A 121 15.11 29.68 -8.42
C THR A 121 13.74 29.45 -7.77
N LEU A 122 13.53 28.30 -7.13
CA LEU A 122 12.26 28.01 -6.46
C LEU A 122 11.97 28.98 -5.31
N LEU A 123 12.94 29.20 -4.42
CA LEU A 123 12.78 30.08 -3.27
C LEU A 123 12.58 31.53 -3.72
N GLN A 124 13.33 31.99 -4.73
CA GLN A 124 13.15 33.32 -5.31
C GLN A 124 11.72 33.51 -5.83
N ASN A 125 11.21 32.56 -6.64
CA ASN A 125 9.84 32.61 -7.13
C ASN A 125 8.81 32.61 -5.99
N LEU A 126 9.02 31.85 -4.91
CA LEU A 126 8.13 31.85 -3.75
C LEU A 126 8.18 33.18 -2.99
N HIS A 127 9.35 33.82 -2.89
CA HIS A 127 9.49 35.15 -2.30
C HIS A 127 8.76 36.21 -3.13
N ASP A 128 8.97 36.24 -4.45
CA ASP A 128 8.32 37.19 -5.35
C ASP A 128 6.79 37.05 -5.33
N LEU A 129 6.26 35.83 -5.30
CA LEU A 129 4.82 35.60 -5.13
C LEU A 129 4.30 36.16 -3.79
N LYS A 130 5.04 36.00 -2.69
CA LYS A 130 4.66 36.57 -1.38
C LYS A 130 4.66 38.10 -1.39
N GLU A 131 5.49 38.72 -2.24
CA GLU A 131 5.52 40.17 -2.47
C GLU A 131 4.45 40.65 -3.47
N GLY A 132 3.65 39.73 -4.03
CA GLY A 132 2.60 40.08 -4.99
C GLY A 132 3.11 40.32 -6.40
N LYS A 133 4.27 39.75 -6.77
CA LYS A 133 4.82 39.78 -8.12
C LYS A 133 4.52 38.48 -8.86
N GLU A 134 4.29 38.58 -10.18
CA GLU A 134 4.25 37.40 -11.05
C GLU A 134 5.64 36.77 -11.19
N VAL A 135 5.69 35.48 -11.52
CA VAL A 135 6.96 34.73 -11.57
C VAL A 135 7.06 33.84 -12.81
N GLN A 136 8.29 33.54 -13.23
CA GLN A 136 8.55 32.63 -14.33
C GLN A 136 8.85 31.23 -13.78
N VAL A 137 7.88 30.34 -13.91
CA VAL A 137 8.01 28.94 -13.50
C VAL A 137 8.62 28.15 -14.66
N PRO A 138 9.75 27.45 -14.46
CA PRO A 138 10.33 26.62 -15.51
C PRO A 138 9.37 25.51 -15.95
N ILE A 139 9.58 25.00 -17.16
CA ILE A 139 8.89 23.83 -17.69
C ILE A 139 9.95 22.75 -17.94
N TYR A 140 9.82 21.62 -17.25
CA TYR A 140 10.77 20.51 -17.38
C TYR A 140 10.21 19.41 -18.26
N ASP A 141 10.98 19.00 -19.26
CA ASP A 141 10.66 17.83 -20.07
C ASP A 141 11.43 16.62 -19.55
N PHE A 142 10.69 15.65 -19.01
CA PHE A 142 11.25 14.39 -18.49
C PHE A 142 11.86 13.52 -19.59
N LYS A 143 11.39 13.61 -20.84
CA LYS A 143 11.97 12.84 -21.96
C LYS A 143 13.32 13.41 -22.39
N ALA A 144 13.39 14.73 -22.52
CA ALA A 144 14.64 15.43 -22.84
C ALA A 144 15.54 15.65 -21.61
N SER A 145 15.07 15.30 -20.42
CA SER A 145 15.75 15.52 -19.13
C SER A 145 16.33 16.93 -19.01
N SER A 146 15.56 17.96 -19.42
CA SER A 146 16.03 19.34 -19.47
C SER A 146 14.88 20.33 -19.36
N ARG A 147 15.22 21.58 -19.01
CA ARG A 147 14.27 22.70 -19.02
C ARG A 147 14.07 23.18 -20.44
N ILE A 148 12.82 23.24 -20.88
CA ILE A 148 12.45 23.58 -22.27
C ILE A 148 11.82 24.97 -22.41
N GLY A 149 11.59 25.67 -21.31
CA GLY A 149 11.01 27.01 -21.33
C GLY A 149 10.49 27.44 -19.97
N TYR A 150 9.69 28.51 -19.97
CA TYR A 150 9.08 29.08 -18.79
C TYR A 150 7.61 29.39 -19.05
N ARG A 151 6.78 29.26 -18.01
CA ARG A 151 5.41 29.79 -17.98
C ARG A 151 5.33 30.89 -16.95
N THR A 152 4.61 31.95 -17.28
CA THR A 152 4.30 33.01 -16.31
C THR A 152 3.21 32.51 -15.37
N LEU A 153 3.43 32.68 -14.07
CA LEU A 153 2.46 32.39 -13.02
C LEU A 153 2.07 33.72 -12.36
N GLU A 154 0.83 34.14 -12.61
CA GLU A 154 0.24 35.30 -11.96
C GLU A 154 -0.04 35.02 -10.47
N VAL A 155 -0.11 36.09 -9.69
CA VAL A 155 -0.47 36.00 -8.28
C VAL A 155 -1.93 35.56 -8.15
N PRO A 156 -2.22 34.43 -7.47
CA PRO A 156 -3.59 33.92 -7.40
C PRO A 156 -4.48 34.83 -6.56
N SER A 157 -5.67 35.14 -7.06
CA SER A 157 -6.68 35.95 -6.33
C SER A 157 -7.15 35.28 -5.04
N SER A 158 -7.08 33.95 -4.95
CA SER A 158 -7.34 33.20 -3.71
C SER A 158 -6.27 33.40 -2.63
N ARG A 159 -5.12 33.95 -3.00
CA ARG A 159 -3.88 34.05 -2.20
C ARG A 159 -3.29 32.70 -1.79
N ILE A 160 -3.72 31.58 -2.37
CA ILE A 160 -3.23 30.25 -2.02
C ILE A 160 -2.34 29.74 -3.14
N VAL A 161 -1.13 29.31 -2.78
CA VAL A 161 -0.17 28.64 -3.67
C VAL A 161 0.15 27.26 -3.10
N ILE A 162 -0.11 26.20 -3.87
CA ILE A 162 0.26 24.83 -3.52
C ILE A 162 1.61 24.50 -4.18
N ILE A 163 2.60 24.14 -3.37
CA ILE A 163 3.86 23.57 -3.82
C ILE A 163 3.78 22.05 -3.68
N GLU A 164 3.81 21.34 -4.80
CA GLU A 164 3.75 19.88 -4.86
C GLU A 164 5.10 19.31 -5.29
N GLY A 165 5.57 18.27 -4.60
CA GLY A 165 6.81 17.58 -4.95
C GLY A 165 7.26 16.60 -3.88
N ILE A 166 8.20 15.73 -4.23
CA ILE A 166 8.75 14.75 -3.28
C ILE A 166 9.46 15.42 -2.08
N TYR A 167 10.02 16.61 -2.29
CA TYR A 167 10.72 17.41 -1.28
C TYR A 167 9.97 18.67 -0.84
N ALA A 168 8.66 18.74 -1.06
CA ALA A 168 7.88 19.96 -0.75
C ALA A 168 7.83 20.29 0.76
N LEU A 169 8.20 19.35 1.63
CA LEU A 169 8.30 19.54 3.08
C LEU A 169 9.73 19.59 3.62
N SER A 170 10.71 19.75 2.73
CA SER A 170 12.13 19.83 3.09
C SER A 170 12.43 21.01 4.00
N GLU A 171 13.53 20.89 4.75
CA GLU A 171 13.97 21.93 5.69
C GLU A 171 14.17 23.29 5.02
N LYS A 172 14.50 23.31 3.72
CA LYS A 172 14.66 24.54 2.93
C LYS A 172 13.34 25.27 2.69
N LEU A 173 12.24 24.54 2.49
CA LEU A 173 10.92 25.14 2.23
C LEU A 173 10.10 25.34 3.51
N ARG A 174 10.25 24.43 4.47
CA ARG A 174 9.45 24.33 5.70
C ARG A 174 9.24 25.67 6.43
N PRO A 175 10.24 26.55 6.60
CA PRO A 175 10.05 27.84 7.29
C PRO A 175 9.07 28.79 6.58
N MET A 176 8.91 28.65 5.25
CA MET A 176 8.04 29.50 4.45
C MET A 176 6.59 29.00 4.40
N LEU A 177 6.35 27.73 4.71
CA LEU A 177 5.04 27.09 4.59
C LEU A 177 4.10 27.47 5.73
N ASP A 178 2.85 27.73 5.37
CA ASP A 178 1.74 27.94 6.32
C ASP A 178 1.02 26.63 6.63
N LEU A 179 1.03 25.68 5.69
CA LEU A 179 0.44 24.36 5.84
C LEU A 179 1.33 23.29 5.21
N ARG A 180 1.52 22.17 5.93
CA ARG A 180 2.26 21.01 5.45
C ARG A 180 1.34 19.81 5.43
N VAL A 181 1.21 19.22 4.24
CA VAL A 181 0.36 18.08 3.96
C VAL A 181 1.23 16.97 3.39
N SER A 182 1.06 15.75 3.91
CA SER A 182 1.67 14.56 3.32
C SER A 182 0.62 13.64 2.72
N VAL A 183 0.92 13.07 1.55
CA VAL A 183 0.13 12.02 0.89
C VAL A 183 1.01 10.80 0.70
N THR A 184 0.61 9.66 1.26
CA THR A 184 1.32 8.39 1.15
C THR A 184 0.34 7.26 0.83
N GLY A 185 0.71 6.28 0.01
CA GLY A 185 -0.11 5.11 -0.29
C GLY A 185 0.46 3.79 0.23
N GLY A 186 1.58 3.87 0.96
CA GLY A 186 2.41 2.73 1.34
C GLY A 186 3.63 2.67 0.43
N VAL A 187 4.82 2.59 1.04
CA VAL A 187 6.11 2.80 0.33
C VAL A 187 6.24 1.88 -0.89
N HIS A 188 5.81 0.62 -0.77
CA HIS A 188 5.83 -0.34 -1.88
C HIS A 188 4.88 -0.01 -3.03
N PHE A 189 3.62 0.29 -2.70
CA PHE A 189 2.62 0.56 -3.72
C PHE A 189 2.93 1.86 -4.47
N ASP A 190 3.50 2.85 -3.79
CA ASP A 190 3.91 4.11 -4.40
C ASP A 190 5.10 3.91 -5.34
N LEU A 191 6.07 3.07 -4.95
CA LEU A 191 7.17 2.66 -5.83
C LEU A 191 6.67 1.91 -7.06
N VAL A 192 5.77 0.93 -6.91
CA VAL A 192 5.19 0.21 -8.06
C VAL A 192 4.42 1.15 -8.98
N LYS A 193 3.62 2.07 -8.43
CA LYS A 193 2.92 3.10 -9.24
C LYS A 193 3.90 3.93 -10.06
N ARG A 194 5.05 4.31 -9.47
CA ARG A 194 6.12 5.01 -10.19
C ARG A 194 6.65 4.16 -11.34
N VAL A 195 6.96 2.88 -11.12
CA VAL A 195 7.42 1.96 -12.18
C VAL A 195 6.45 1.93 -13.33
N LEU A 196 5.18 1.66 -13.04
CA LEU A 196 4.17 1.49 -14.08
C LEU A 196 3.97 2.77 -14.89
N ARG A 197 4.03 3.93 -14.23
CA ARG A 197 3.98 5.23 -14.88
C ARG A 197 5.22 5.48 -15.76
N ASP A 198 6.40 5.11 -15.29
CA ASP A 198 7.66 5.40 -15.97
C ASP A 198 7.87 4.43 -17.16
N ILE A 199 7.49 3.16 -17.06
CA ILE A 199 7.40 2.20 -18.19
C ILE A 199 6.56 2.80 -19.32
N GLN A 200 5.36 3.30 -19.01
CA GLN A 200 4.44 3.89 -20.00
C GLN A 200 4.99 5.18 -20.64
N ARG A 201 5.87 5.92 -19.96
CA ARG A 201 6.38 7.22 -20.41
C ARG A 201 7.70 7.12 -21.18
N ALA A 202 8.57 6.19 -20.80
CA ALA A 202 9.97 6.14 -21.25
C ALA A 202 10.30 4.93 -22.13
N GLY A 203 9.40 3.94 -22.27
CA GLY A 203 9.71 2.72 -23.02
C GLY A 203 10.87 1.92 -22.42
N GLN A 204 11.16 2.13 -21.13
CA GLN A 204 12.20 1.43 -20.39
C GLN A 204 11.75 0.01 -20.04
N GLU A 205 12.69 -0.93 -20.11
CA GLU A 205 12.43 -2.32 -19.75
C GLU A 205 12.20 -2.43 -18.22
N PRO A 206 11.22 -3.24 -17.78
CA PRO A 206 10.82 -3.36 -16.38
C PRO A 206 11.94 -3.69 -15.38
N GLU A 207 12.97 -4.41 -15.82
CA GLU A 207 14.09 -4.90 -15.02
C GLU A 207 15.01 -3.75 -14.56
N GLU A 208 15.28 -2.77 -15.43
CA GLU A 208 16.15 -1.62 -15.14
C GLU A 208 15.54 -0.72 -14.06
N ILE A 209 14.21 -0.59 -14.09
CA ILE A 209 13.47 0.30 -13.20
C ILE A 209 13.49 -0.23 -11.75
N ILE A 210 13.53 -1.55 -11.56
CA ILE A 210 13.53 -2.13 -10.20
C ILE A 210 14.90 -2.06 -9.56
N HIS A 211 15.96 -2.24 -10.34
CA HIS A 211 17.31 -1.97 -9.87
C HIS A 211 17.44 -0.51 -9.38
N GLN A 212 16.91 0.44 -10.16
CA GLN A 212 16.86 1.85 -9.79
C GLN A 212 16.03 2.08 -8.51
N ILE A 213 14.91 1.37 -8.33
CA ILE A 213 14.09 1.52 -7.13
C ILE A 213 14.83 1.10 -5.86
N SER A 214 15.47 -0.07 -5.91
CA SER A 214 16.07 -0.64 -4.71
C SER A 214 17.37 0.03 -4.31
N GLU A 215 18.19 0.36 -5.30
CA GLU A 215 19.53 0.91 -5.05
C GLU A 215 19.52 2.43 -4.95
N THR A 216 18.52 3.10 -5.54
CA THR A 216 18.45 4.56 -5.59
C THR A 216 17.20 5.11 -4.91
N VAL A 217 15.99 4.76 -5.37
CA VAL A 217 14.77 5.46 -4.94
C VAL A 217 14.44 5.23 -3.46
N TYR A 218 14.50 3.99 -2.96
CA TYR A 218 14.14 3.68 -1.58
C TYR A 218 15.15 4.25 -0.57
N PRO A 219 16.48 4.12 -0.75
CA PRO A 219 17.45 4.80 0.10
C PRO A 219 17.21 6.31 0.19
N MET A 220 16.94 6.96 -0.94
CA MET A 220 16.66 8.41 -0.98
C MET A 220 15.35 8.76 -0.27
N TYR A 221 14.32 7.93 -0.42
CA TYR A 221 13.08 8.07 0.34
C TYR A 221 13.32 8.00 1.85
N LYS A 222 14.01 6.96 2.32
CA LYS A 222 14.29 6.78 3.76
C LYS A 222 15.17 7.90 4.33
N ALA A 223 16.19 8.31 3.60
CA ALA A 223 17.15 9.30 4.07
C ALA A 223 16.56 10.72 4.12
N PHE A 224 15.77 11.11 3.13
CA PHE A 224 15.38 12.51 2.96
C PHE A 224 13.87 12.74 2.97
N ILE A 225 13.07 11.88 2.34
CA ILE A 225 11.63 12.13 2.17
C ILE A 225 10.86 11.75 3.44
N GLU A 226 11.04 10.53 3.95
CA GLU A 226 10.28 10.00 5.09
C GLU A 226 10.36 10.89 6.35
N PRO A 227 11.54 11.40 6.77
CA PRO A 227 11.65 12.30 7.91
C PRO A 227 10.83 13.59 7.71
N ASP A 228 10.84 14.15 6.50
CA ASP A 228 10.10 15.38 6.18
C ASP A 228 8.58 15.16 6.23
N LEU A 229 8.09 14.00 5.79
CA LEU A 229 6.67 13.66 5.84
C LEU A 229 6.12 13.57 7.26
N GLN A 230 6.96 13.24 8.25
CA GLN A 230 6.55 13.20 9.65
C GLN A 230 6.21 14.58 10.21
N THR A 231 6.75 15.64 9.59
CA THR A 231 6.52 17.03 9.99
C THR A 231 5.16 17.60 9.52
N ALA A 232 4.42 16.86 8.70
CA ALA A 232 3.13 17.29 8.17
C ALA A 232 2.07 17.46 9.26
N GLN A 233 1.29 18.55 9.19
CA GLN A 233 0.13 18.77 10.07
C GLN A 233 -1.07 17.92 9.66
N ILE A 234 -1.20 17.61 8.36
CA ILE A 234 -2.26 16.76 7.82
C ILE A 234 -1.60 15.59 7.09
N LYS A 235 -1.86 14.37 7.55
CA LYS A 235 -1.33 13.13 6.95
C LYS A 235 -2.46 12.40 6.23
N ILE A 236 -2.29 12.11 4.95
CA ILE A 236 -3.30 11.50 4.07
C ILE A 236 -2.78 10.16 3.55
N ILE A 237 -3.59 9.12 3.70
CA ILE A 237 -3.33 7.79 3.14
C ILE A 237 -4.16 7.60 1.87
N ASN A 238 -3.46 7.42 0.76
CA ASN A 238 -4.01 7.05 -0.53
C ASN A 238 -3.97 5.52 -0.72
N LYS A 239 -5.03 4.83 -0.33
CA LYS A 239 -5.17 3.37 -0.53
C LYS A 239 -5.41 2.95 -1.98
N PHE A 240 -5.30 3.86 -2.95
CA PHE A 240 -5.47 3.50 -4.35
C PHE A 240 -4.49 2.40 -4.73
N ASN A 241 -5.05 1.33 -5.29
CA ASN A 241 -4.29 0.17 -5.68
C ASN A 241 -4.05 0.20 -7.19
N PRO A 242 -2.78 0.24 -7.65
CA PRO A 242 -2.44 0.31 -9.08
C PRO A 242 -2.84 -0.97 -9.84
N PHE A 243 -3.07 -2.07 -9.14
CA PHE A 243 -3.42 -3.37 -9.69
C PHE A 243 -4.89 -3.49 -10.09
N THR A 244 -5.75 -2.57 -9.64
CA THR A 244 -7.19 -2.57 -9.95
C THR A 244 -7.52 -2.48 -11.45
N GLY A 245 -6.55 -2.08 -12.29
CA GLY A 245 -6.66 -2.03 -13.75
C GLY A 245 -5.88 -3.10 -14.52
N PHE A 246 -5.19 -4.05 -13.86
CA PHE A 246 -4.43 -5.09 -14.57
C PHE A 246 -5.37 -6.11 -15.21
N GLN A 247 -5.37 -6.15 -16.54
CA GLN A 247 -6.35 -6.85 -17.38
C GLN A 247 -6.22 -8.39 -17.38
N SER A 248 -5.42 -8.99 -16.50
CA SER A 248 -5.22 -10.44 -16.47
C SER A 248 -5.08 -10.99 -15.04
N PRO A 249 -6.13 -10.91 -14.20
CA PRO A 249 -6.13 -11.59 -12.91
C PRO A 249 -5.93 -13.10 -13.11
N THR A 250 -5.18 -13.74 -12.22
CA THR A 250 -5.14 -15.21 -12.17
C THR A 250 -6.18 -15.69 -11.17
N TYR A 251 -7.12 -16.52 -11.64
CA TYR A 251 -8.10 -17.20 -10.81
C TYR A 251 -7.49 -18.50 -10.30
N ILE A 252 -7.49 -18.69 -8.99
CA ILE A 252 -6.87 -19.85 -8.33
C ILE A 252 -7.93 -20.56 -7.48
N LEU A 253 -8.12 -21.85 -7.72
CA LEU A 253 -8.85 -22.76 -6.84
C LEU A 253 -7.84 -23.66 -6.15
N LYS A 254 -7.82 -23.62 -4.82
CA LYS A 254 -6.92 -24.44 -4.00
C LYS A 254 -7.70 -25.47 -3.20
N SER A 255 -7.21 -26.70 -3.12
CA SER A 255 -7.77 -27.77 -2.29
C SER A 255 -6.66 -28.56 -1.58
N ALA A 256 -7.01 -29.22 -0.47
CA ALA A 256 -6.16 -30.19 0.22
C ALA A 256 -6.54 -31.65 -0.12
N ARG A 257 -7.51 -31.86 -1.02
CA ARG A 257 -7.93 -33.21 -1.44
C ARG A 257 -6.82 -33.85 -2.27
N GLU A 258 -6.47 -35.10 -1.95
CA GLU A 258 -5.50 -35.86 -2.73
C GLU A 258 -6.08 -36.29 -4.10
N LEU A 259 -5.33 -36.03 -5.15
CA LEU A 259 -5.61 -36.44 -6.52
C LEU A 259 -4.40 -37.20 -7.09
N THR A 260 -4.66 -38.19 -7.95
CA THR A 260 -3.59 -38.90 -8.66
C THR A 260 -3.19 -38.17 -9.94
N VAL A 261 -1.97 -38.43 -10.43
CA VAL A 261 -1.47 -37.85 -11.68
C VAL A 261 -2.34 -38.26 -12.87
N GLU A 262 -2.90 -39.48 -12.89
CA GLU A 262 -3.77 -39.90 -14.00
C GLU A 262 -5.06 -39.07 -14.06
N GLN A 263 -5.65 -38.73 -12.91
CA GLN A 263 -6.84 -37.89 -12.85
C GLN A 263 -6.57 -36.49 -13.41
N ILE A 264 -5.40 -35.92 -13.13
CA ILE A 264 -4.99 -34.61 -13.64
C ILE A 264 -4.81 -34.66 -15.16
N LYS A 265 -4.11 -35.69 -15.66
CA LYS A 265 -3.92 -35.90 -17.11
C LYS A 265 -5.23 -36.08 -17.85
N SER A 266 -6.24 -36.72 -17.23
CA SER A 266 -7.57 -36.88 -17.82
C SER A 266 -8.40 -35.59 -17.87
N ALA A 267 -8.06 -34.59 -17.06
CA ALA A 267 -8.82 -33.34 -16.94
C ALA A 267 -8.25 -32.18 -17.80
N ILE A 268 -6.99 -32.29 -18.22
CA ILE A 268 -6.25 -31.31 -19.04
C ILE A 268 -6.17 -31.83 -20.49
N SER A 269 -5.92 -30.96 -21.46
CA SER A 269 -5.69 -31.38 -22.84
C SER A 269 -4.47 -32.31 -23.00
N ASP A 270 -4.50 -33.17 -24.02
CA ASP A 270 -3.40 -34.10 -24.32
C ASP A 270 -2.07 -33.38 -24.66
N GLU A 271 -2.12 -32.15 -25.19
CA GLU A 271 -0.96 -31.29 -25.48
C GLU A 271 -0.49 -30.48 -24.25
N HIS A 272 -0.36 -31.10 -23.08
CA HIS A 272 0.10 -30.42 -21.87
C HIS A 272 1.61 -30.51 -21.66
N ILE A 273 2.17 -29.49 -21.03
CA ILE A 273 3.56 -29.46 -20.56
C ILE A 273 3.58 -29.92 -19.11
N GLU A 274 4.37 -30.97 -18.84
CA GLU A 274 4.60 -31.50 -17.50
C GLU A 274 6.00 -31.10 -17.02
N THR A 275 6.08 -30.40 -15.88
CA THR A 275 7.36 -29.96 -15.29
C THR A 275 7.37 -30.15 -13.79
N GLN A 276 8.55 -30.41 -13.23
CA GLN A 276 8.78 -30.34 -11.79
C GLN A 276 9.60 -29.08 -11.50
N GLU A 277 9.14 -28.29 -10.53
CA GLU A 277 9.81 -27.06 -10.13
C GLU A 277 9.98 -27.00 -8.62
N GLN A 278 11.15 -26.53 -8.18
CA GLN A 278 11.39 -26.19 -6.79
C GLN A 278 11.41 -24.67 -6.66
N THR A 279 10.59 -24.14 -5.76
CA THR A 279 10.44 -22.70 -5.52
C THR A 279 10.67 -22.37 -4.05
N TYR A 280 11.41 -21.30 -3.81
CA TYR A 280 11.63 -20.73 -2.48
C TYR A 280 11.02 -19.33 -2.45
N ASP A 281 9.92 -19.16 -1.73
CA ASP A 281 9.27 -17.87 -1.56
C ASP A 281 9.67 -17.25 -0.22
N ILE A 282 10.44 -16.17 -0.29
CA ILE A 282 10.88 -15.39 0.87
C ILE A 282 9.85 -14.27 1.07
N TYR A 283 9.12 -14.32 2.18
CA TYR A 283 8.19 -13.27 2.58
C TYR A 283 8.90 -12.28 3.48
N LEU A 284 9.04 -11.05 2.99
CA LEU A 284 9.70 -9.95 3.66
C LEU A 284 8.65 -9.05 4.31
N LEU A 285 8.81 -8.84 5.61
CA LEU A 285 8.00 -7.93 6.41
C LEU A 285 8.55 -6.50 6.26
N PRO A 286 7.71 -5.51 5.90
CA PRO A 286 8.13 -4.12 5.85
C PRO A 286 8.53 -3.56 7.23
N PRO A 287 9.47 -2.60 7.28
CA PRO A 287 9.90 -2.01 8.54
C PRO A 287 8.74 -1.27 9.22
N GLY A 288 8.51 -1.58 10.50
CA GLY A 288 7.47 -0.94 11.32
C GLY A 288 6.08 -1.56 11.19
N GLU A 289 5.91 -2.58 10.36
CA GLU A 289 4.71 -3.42 10.33
C GLU A 289 4.83 -4.56 11.35
N ASP A 290 3.70 -4.95 11.92
CA ASP A 290 3.62 -6.04 12.88
C ASP A 290 3.47 -7.40 12.14
N PRO A 291 4.29 -8.43 12.46
CA PRO A 291 4.25 -9.71 11.76
C PRO A 291 2.90 -10.45 11.84
N GLU A 292 2.08 -10.20 12.86
CA GLU A 292 0.80 -10.90 13.05
C GLU A 292 -0.35 -10.23 12.31
N SER A 293 -0.30 -8.91 12.15
CA SER A 293 -1.33 -8.11 11.48
C SER A 293 -0.99 -7.68 10.05
N CYS A 294 0.26 -7.85 9.62
CA CYS A 294 0.71 -7.47 8.27
C CYS A 294 0.01 -8.30 7.18
N GLN A 295 -0.65 -7.60 6.26
CA GLN A 295 -1.29 -8.20 5.08
C GLN A 295 -0.52 -7.93 3.79
N SER A 296 0.53 -7.10 3.84
CA SER A 296 1.24 -6.59 2.65
C SER A 296 2.71 -7.01 2.63
N TYR A 297 2.96 -8.32 2.74
CA TYR A 297 4.30 -8.86 2.59
C TYR A 297 4.86 -8.62 1.18
N LEU A 298 6.14 -8.27 1.12
CA LEU A 298 6.87 -8.29 -0.15
C LEU A 298 7.40 -9.71 -0.38
N ARG A 299 7.04 -10.33 -1.51
CA ARG A 299 7.43 -11.70 -1.81
C ARG A 299 8.58 -11.71 -2.82
N MET A 300 9.68 -12.35 -2.46
CA MET A 300 10.78 -12.63 -3.38
C MET A 300 10.87 -14.14 -3.61
N ARG A 301 10.68 -14.59 -4.85
CA ARG A 301 10.77 -15.99 -5.25
C ARG A 301 12.16 -16.29 -5.81
N ASN A 302 12.76 -17.38 -5.38
CA ASN A 302 13.85 -18.03 -6.11
C ASN A 302 13.30 -19.28 -6.81
N LYS A 303 13.54 -19.37 -8.12
CA LYS A 303 13.33 -20.58 -8.92
C LYS A 303 14.60 -20.82 -9.74
N ASP A 304 15.24 -21.98 -9.55
CA ASP A 304 16.43 -22.40 -10.30
C ASP A 304 17.58 -21.37 -10.29
N GLY A 305 17.76 -20.66 -9.16
CA GLY A 305 18.80 -19.64 -9.00
C GLY A 305 18.43 -18.26 -9.54
N LYS A 306 17.29 -18.13 -10.23
CA LYS A 306 16.73 -16.85 -10.65
C LYS A 306 15.82 -16.29 -9.56
N TYR A 307 16.07 -15.05 -9.18
CA TYR A 307 15.26 -14.36 -8.18
C TYR A 307 14.23 -13.49 -8.89
N SER A 308 13.01 -13.48 -8.38
CA SER A 308 11.96 -12.62 -8.89
C SER A 308 11.20 -11.96 -7.75
N LEU A 309 11.04 -10.65 -7.82
CA LEU A 309 10.23 -9.88 -6.89
C LEU A 309 8.78 -9.88 -7.37
N MET A 310 7.86 -10.25 -6.49
CA MET A 310 6.44 -10.35 -6.77
C MET A 310 5.67 -9.31 -5.98
N PHE A 311 4.90 -8.49 -6.69
CA PHE A 311 3.87 -7.64 -6.12
C PHE A 311 2.53 -8.28 -6.43
N GLU A 312 1.85 -8.76 -5.40
CA GLU A 312 0.59 -9.47 -5.52
C GLU A 312 -0.40 -8.93 -4.50
N GLU A 313 -1.66 -8.81 -4.91
CA GLU A 313 -2.78 -8.63 -4.01
C GLU A 313 -3.65 -9.89 -4.07
N TRP A 314 -4.30 -10.20 -2.97
CA TRP A 314 -5.20 -11.34 -2.88
C TRP A 314 -6.61 -10.82 -2.63
N VAL A 315 -7.49 -11.02 -3.62
CA VAL A 315 -8.92 -10.77 -3.45
C VAL A 315 -9.61 -12.12 -3.35
N THR A 316 -10.28 -12.36 -2.23
CA THR A 316 -11.04 -13.60 -2.02
C THR A 316 -12.46 -13.41 -2.54
N ASP A 317 -12.83 -14.17 -3.56
CA ASP A 317 -14.19 -14.26 -4.10
C ASP A 317 -14.60 -15.73 -4.05
N ILE A 318 -15.07 -16.15 -2.87
CA ILE A 318 -15.26 -17.55 -2.50
C ILE A 318 -16.02 -18.31 -3.60
N PRO A 319 -15.48 -19.42 -4.14
CA PRO A 319 -14.33 -20.19 -3.66
C PRO A 319 -12.95 -19.77 -4.23
N PHE A 320 -12.91 -18.76 -5.10
CA PHE A 320 -11.70 -18.33 -5.78
C PHE A 320 -10.80 -17.45 -4.91
N VAL A 321 -9.51 -17.66 -5.10
CA VAL A 321 -8.48 -16.69 -4.77
C VAL A 321 -8.10 -15.99 -6.07
N ILE A 322 -8.36 -14.69 -6.16
CA ILE A 322 -8.00 -13.85 -7.31
C ILE A 322 -6.69 -13.16 -6.98
N SER A 323 -5.69 -13.36 -7.83
CA SER A 323 -4.35 -12.82 -7.66
C SER A 323 -3.93 -11.99 -8.88
N PRO A 324 -4.22 -10.68 -8.92
CA PRO A 324 -3.49 -9.77 -9.77
C PRO A 324 -2.05 -9.67 -9.27
N ARG A 325 -1.09 -9.97 -10.14
CA ARG A 325 0.33 -9.97 -9.78
C ARG A 325 1.18 -9.39 -10.88
N ILE A 326 2.29 -8.78 -10.48
CA ILE A 326 3.41 -8.44 -11.36
C ILE A 326 4.66 -9.07 -10.77
N THR A 327 5.43 -9.71 -11.62
CA THR A 327 6.67 -10.39 -11.27
C THR A 327 7.80 -9.80 -12.08
N PHE A 328 8.94 -9.55 -11.45
CA PHE A 328 10.11 -9.00 -12.10
C PHE A 328 11.34 -9.80 -11.72
N GLU A 329 12.23 -10.11 -12.67
CA GLU A 329 13.50 -10.76 -12.37
C GLU A 329 14.45 -9.76 -11.69
N VAL A 330 15.13 -10.18 -10.62
CA VAL A 330 15.97 -9.32 -9.77
C VAL A 330 17.27 -10.01 -9.40
N SER A 331 18.29 -9.22 -9.05
CA SER A 331 19.57 -9.72 -8.54
C SER A 331 19.47 -10.13 -7.07
N VAL A 332 20.28 -11.12 -6.65
CA VAL A 332 20.43 -11.55 -5.24
C VAL A 332 20.78 -10.39 -4.31
N ARG A 333 21.53 -9.40 -4.82
CA ARG A 333 21.96 -8.22 -4.05
C ARG A 333 20.78 -7.42 -3.50
N LEU A 334 19.63 -7.47 -4.18
CA LEU A 334 18.40 -6.82 -3.75
C LEU A 334 17.99 -7.24 -2.35
N LEU A 335 18.11 -8.53 -2.02
CA LEU A 335 17.76 -9.03 -0.69
C LEU A 335 18.60 -8.36 0.40
N GLY A 336 19.91 -8.24 0.17
CA GLY A 336 20.82 -7.54 1.09
C GLY A 336 20.46 -6.07 1.25
N GLY A 337 20.10 -5.40 0.14
CA GLY A 337 19.58 -4.04 0.16
C GLY A 337 18.31 -3.92 1.00
N LEU A 338 17.31 -4.78 0.77
CA LEU A 338 16.07 -4.79 1.55
C LEU A 338 16.35 -5.05 3.04
N MET A 339 17.25 -5.97 3.39
CA MET A 339 17.59 -6.19 4.81
C MET A 339 18.24 -4.97 5.47
N ALA A 340 19.17 -4.29 4.78
CA ALA A 340 19.78 -3.04 5.27
C ALA A 340 18.74 -1.92 5.47
N LEU A 341 17.65 -1.97 4.72
CA LEU A 341 16.53 -1.04 4.78
C LEU A 341 15.51 -1.36 5.88
N GLY A 342 15.77 -2.38 6.70
CA GLY A 342 14.95 -2.78 7.85
C GLY A 342 13.88 -3.82 7.54
N TYR A 343 13.89 -4.42 6.35
CA TYR A 343 13.03 -5.57 6.08
C TYR A 343 13.52 -6.78 6.85
N THR A 344 12.58 -7.49 7.47
CA THR A 344 12.87 -8.74 8.15
C THR A 344 12.25 -9.90 7.37
N ILE A 345 12.92 -11.04 7.39
CA ILE A 345 12.36 -12.25 6.78
C ILE A 345 11.33 -12.81 7.76
N ALA A 346 10.04 -12.72 7.39
CA ALA A 346 8.95 -13.24 8.20
C ALA A 346 8.88 -14.77 8.11
N THR A 347 8.99 -15.29 6.89
CA THR A 347 9.07 -16.73 6.64
C THR A 347 9.64 -17.01 5.26
N ILE A 348 10.24 -18.19 5.13
CA ILE A 348 10.66 -18.74 3.85
C ILE A 348 9.78 -19.96 3.63
N LEU A 349 9.03 -19.98 2.52
CA LEU A 349 8.22 -21.10 2.10
C LEU A 349 8.97 -21.88 1.01
N LYS A 350 9.21 -23.16 1.26
CA LYS A 350 9.83 -24.06 0.30
C LYS A 350 8.77 -24.97 -0.27
N ARG A 351 8.65 -24.95 -1.59
CA ARG A 351 7.59 -25.62 -2.31
C ARG A 351 8.14 -26.40 -3.48
N ASN A 352 7.88 -27.70 -3.46
CA ASN A 352 8.15 -28.61 -4.56
C ASN A 352 6.83 -28.79 -5.33
N SER A 353 6.80 -28.39 -6.59
CA SER A 353 5.58 -28.34 -7.37
C SER A 353 5.69 -29.27 -8.57
N HIS A 354 4.69 -30.14 -8.76
CA HIS A 354 4.50 -30.88 -10.01
C HIS A 354 3.44 -30.15 -10.82
N VAL A 355 3.83 -29.60 -11.95
CA VAL A 355 3.03 -28.65 -12.73
C VAL A 355 2.64 -29.29 -14.06
N PHE A 356 1.35 -29.20 -14.36
CA PHE A 356 0.74 -29.57 -15.62
C PHE A 356 0.10 -28.33 -16.20
N SER A 357 0.53 -27.88 -17.37
CA SER A 357 0.01 -26.65 -17.98
C SER A 357 -0.33 -26.84 -19.45
N ASP A 358 -1.50 -26.33 -19.85
CA ASP A 358 -1.88 -26.09 -21.24
C ASP A 358 -2.06 -24.59 -21.51
N ASP A 359 -2.54 -24.21 -22.69
CA ASP A 359 -2.75 -22.81 -23.08
C ASP A 359 -3.78 -22.05 -22.24
N LYS A 360 -4.65 -22.76 -21.49
CA LYS A 360 -5.80 -22.17 -20.78
C LYS A 360 -5.69 -22.29 -19.26
N VAL A 361 -5.16 -23.39 -18.75
CA VAL A 361 -5.15 -23.77 -17.34
C VAL A 361 -3.81 -24.39 -16.93
N CYS A 362 -3.42 -24.11 -15.70
CA CYS A 362 -2.28 -24.71 -15.03
C CYS A 362 -2.75 -25.41 -13.75
N VAL A 363 -2.55 -26.72 -13.67
CA VAL A 363 -2.78 -27.51 -12.46
C VAL A 363 -1.44 -27.79 -11.77
N LYS A 364 -1.37 -27.51 -10.48
CA LYS A 364 -0.16 -27.73 -9.67
C LYS A 364 -0.46 -28.63 -8.48
N ILE A 365 0.44 -29.57 -8.26
CA ILE A 365 0.55 -30.35 -7.04
C ILE A 365 1.69 -29.74 -6.23
N ASP A 366 1.34 -29.01 -5.19
CA ASP A 366 2.27 -28.25 -4.36
C ASP A 366 2.52 -28.98 -3.03
N TRP A 367 3.72 -29.48 -2.82
CA TRP A 367 4.19 -29.95 -1.51
C TRP A 367 4.86 -28.79 -0.75
N LEU A 368 4.31 -28.43 0.41
CA LEU A 368 4.83 -27.35 1.26
C LEU A 368 5.57 -27.94 2.45
N GLU A 369 6.87 -27.73 2.55
CA GLU A 369 7.69 -28.32 3.61
C GLU A 369 7.32 -27.78 5.00
N GLN A 370 6.97 -26.49 5.11
CA GLN A 370 6.64 -25.80 6.36
C GLN A 370 5.34 -26.30 7.00
N LEU A 371 4.42 -26.82 6.18
CA LEU A 371 3.15 -27.38 6.65
C LEU A 371 3.15 -28.90 6.65
N ASN A 372 4.17 -29.54 6.07
CA ASN A 372 4.23 -30.98 5.79
C ASN A 372 2.93 -31.51 5.16
N ARG A 373 2.39 -30.75 4.19
CA ARG A 373 1.08 -31.01 3.55
C ARG A 373 1.15 -30.75 2.06
N GLN A 374 0.35 -31.52 1.33
CA GLN A 374 0.14 -31.39 -0.10
C GLN A 374 -1.11 -30.57 -0.39
N TYR A 375 -1.01 -29.69 -1.39
CA TYR A 375 -2.13 -28.90 -1.88
C TYR A 375 -2.22 -29.00 -3.40
N PHE A 376 -3.44 -28.93 -3.91
CA PHE A 376 -3.72 -28.90 -5.33
C PHE A 376 -4.23 -27.52 -5.70
N GLN A 377 -3.69 -26.96 -6.78
CA GLN A 377 -4.12 -25.68 -7.32
C GLN A 377 -4.51 -25.82 -8.78
N VAL A 378 -5.67 -25.26 -9.13
CA VAL A 378 -6.07 -25.04 -10.52
C VAL A 378 -6.03 -23.53 -10.76
N GLN A 379 -5.18 -23.10 -11.69
CA GLN A 379 -4.94 -21.69 -12.01
C GLN A 379 -5.29 -21.39 -13.47
N GLY A 380 -5.82 -20.21 -13.76
CA GLY A 380 -6.08 -19.79 -15.14
C GLY A 380 -6.52 -18.34 -15.24
N ARG A 381 -6.61 -17.83 -16.48
CA ARG A 381 -7.04 -16.45 -16.77
C ARG A 381 -8.57 -16.32 -16.91
N ASP A 382 -9.25 -17.43 -17.20
CA ASP A 382 -10.71 -17.48 -17.32
C ASP A 382 -11.32 -18.25 -16.14
N ARG A 383 -12.16 -17.56 -15.36
CA ARG A 383 -12.86 -18.13 -14.20
C ARG A 383 -13.69 -19.36 -14.55
N SER A 384 -14.36 -19.35 -15.71
CA SER A 384 -15.27 -20.42 -16.13
C SER A 384 -14.49 -21.69 -16.47
N VAL A 385 -13.34 -21.55 -17.12
CA VAL A 385 -12.47 -22.68 -17.48
C VAL A 385 -11.85 -23.28 -16.22
N VAL A 386 -11.34 -22.46 -15.30
CA VAL A 386 -10.77 -22.93 -14.02
C VAL A 386 -11.83 -23.70 -13.21
N LYS A 387 -13.07 -23.21 -13.18
CA LYS A 387 -14.18 -23.90 -12.51
C LYS A 387 -14.45 -25.27 -13.14
N CYS A 388 -14.60 -25.32 -14.45
CA CYS A 388 -14.88 -26.56 -15.20
C CYS A 388 -13.80 -27.63 -14.98
N VAL A 389 -12.52 -27.26 -15.02
CA VAL A 389 -11.42 -28.21 -14.75
C VAL A 389 -11.44 -28.68 -13.29
N ALA A 390 -11.70 -27.78 -12.33
CA ALA A 390 -11.80 -28.16 -10.93
C ALA A 390 -13.00 -29.09 -10.63
N GLU A 391 -14.13 -28.91 -11.34
CA GLU A 391 -15.30 -29.79 -11.26
C GLU A 391 -14.98 -31.19 -11.82
N LYS A 392 -14.30 -31.28 -12.97
CA LYS A 392 -13.83 -32.56 -13.54
C LYS A 392 -12.90 -33.31 -12.58
N LEU A 393 -12.08 -32.58 -11.84
CA LEU A 393 -11.19 -33.13 -10.81
C LEU A 393 -11.91 -33.44 -9.49
N GLY A 394 -13.23 -33.19 -9.39
CA GLY A 394 -14.01 -33.46 -8.18
C GLY A 394 -13.59 -32.62 -6.98
N LEU A 395 -13.07 -31.41 -7.19
CA LEU A 395 -12.59 -30.55 -6.09
C LEU A 395 -13.72 -29.77 -5.37
N GLU A 396 -14.96 -29.90 -5.81
CA GLU A 396 -16.11 -29.20 -5.23
C GLU A 396 -16.25 -29.44 -3.71
N GLY A 397 -16.61 -28.37 -2.98
CA GLY A 397 -16.78 -28.41 -1.52
C GLY A 397 -15.49 -28.49 -0.70
N SER A 398 -14.35 -28.79 -1.32
CA SER A 398 -13.05 -28.94 -0.65
C SER A 398 -12.17 -27.69 -0.69
N TYR A 399 -12.63 -26.63 -1.34
CA TYR A 399 -11.84 -25.42 -1.62
C TYR A 399 -11.32 -24.72 -0.36
N ILE A 400 -10.17 -24.06 -0.51
CA ILE A 400 -9.51 -23.28 0.52
C ILE A 400 -9.18 -21.90 -0.05
N SER A 401 -9.89 -20.89 0.44
CA SER A 401 -9.76 -19.50 0.00
C SER A 401 -8.66 -18.70 0.71
N ARG A 402 -7.82 -19.36 1.51
CA ARG A 402 -6.67 -18.74 2.20
C ARG A 402 -5.41 -18.86 1.36
N THR A 403 -4.49 -17.91 1.45
CA THR A 403 -3.16 -18.01 0.84
C THR A 403 -2.28 -19.02 1.57
N TYR A 404 -1.09 -19.35 1.04
CA TYR A 404 -0.15 -20.23 1.75
C TYR A 404 0.45 -19.57 2.99
N ILE A 405 0.75 -18.26 2.92
CA ILE A 405 1.29 -17.52 4.06
C ILE A 405 0.27 -17.49 5.22
N GLU A 406 -1.00 -17.25 4.93
CA GLU A 406 -2.07 -17.29 5.93
C GLU A 406 -2.21 -18.68 6.58
N GLN A 407 -2.03 -19.75 5.80
CA GLN A 407 -2.06 -21.11 6.35
C GLN A 407 -0.89 -21.38 7.29
N ILE A 408 0.32 -20.93 6.94
CA ILE A 408 1.50 -21.08 7.80
C ILE A 408 1.32 -20.27 9.09
N GLN A 409 0.84 -19.03 9.00
CA GLN A 409 0.57 -18.20 10.18
C GLN A 409 -0.48 -18.85 11.08
N LEU A 410 -1.57 -19.37 10.50
CA LEU A 410 -2.61 -20.03 11.27
C LEU A 410 -2.12 -21.30 11.95
N GLU A 411 -1.30 -22.11 11.27
CA GLU A 411 -0.71 -23.32 11.88
C GLU A 411 0.21 -22.96 13.06
N LYS A 412 1.01 -21.89 12.94
CA LYS A 412 1.82 -21.37 14.05
C LYS A 412 0.96 -20.96 15.25
N LEU A 413 -0.08 -20.17 15.01
CA LEU A 413 -1.01 -19.75 16.07
C LEU A 413 -1.72 -20.94 16.73
N VAL A 414 -2.13 -21.94 15.95
CA VAL A 414 -2.72 -23.17 16.50
C VAL A 414 -1.71 -23.91 17.38
N ASN A 415 -0.46 -24.07 16.93
CA ASN A 415 0.58 -24.73 17.71
C ASN A 415 0.88 -23.98 19.03
N GLU A 416 0.86 -22.65 19.03
CA GLU A 416 1.01 -21.84 20.24
C GLU A 416 -0.14 -22.07 21.23
N VAL A 417 -1.38 -22.12 20.74
CA VAL A 417 -2.55 -22.46 21.57
C VAL A 417 -2.44 -23.89 22.12
N MET A 418 -1.93 -24.84 21.32
CA MET A 418 -1.73 -26.23 21.74
C MET A 418 -0.54 -26.41 22.70
N ALA A 419 0.37 -25.45 22.78
CA ALA A 419 1.47 -25.42 23.74
C ALA A 419 1.06 -24.86 25.12
N LEU A 420 -0.20 -24.48 25.32
CA LEU A 420 -0.71 -24.04 26.61
C LEU A 420 -0.63 -25.19 27.65
N PRO A 421 -0.35 -24.87 28.94
CA PRO A 421 -0.35 -25.86 30.02
C PRO A 421 -1.65 -26.68 30.08
N GLU A 422 -1.54 -27.98 30.37
CA GLU A 422 -2.66 -28.94 30.39
C GLU A 422 -3.82 -28.50 31.30
N ASP A 423 -3.52 -27.76 32.37
CA ASP A 423 -4.46 -27.21 33.33
C ASP A 423 -5.43 -26.17 32.72
N LEU A 424 -5.01 -25.50 31.63
CA LEU A 424 -5.84 -24.57 30.86
C LEU A 424 -6.60 -25.29 29.74
N LYS A 425 -6.02 -26.33 29.12
CA LYS A 425 -6.69 -27.15 28.10
C LYS A 425 -7.89 -27.91 28.67
N THR A 426 -7.74 -28.48 29.86
CA THR A 426 -8.81 -29.18 30.59
C THR A 426 -9.94 -28.23 31.04
N LYS A 427 -9.63 -26.99 31.42
CA LYS A 427 -10.64 -25.96 31.74
C LYS A 427 -11.40 -25.46 30.51
N LEU A 428 -10.81 -25.57 29.32
CA LEU A 428 -11.40 -25.13 28.05
C LEU A 428 -12.03 -26.27 27.25
N SER A 429 -12.01 -27.52 27.76
CA SER A 429 -12.59 -28.72 27.12
C SER A 429 -12.17 -28.90 25.66
N LEU A 430 -10.86 -28.77 25.38
CA LEU A 430 -10.29 -29.03 24.06
C LEU A 430 -9.92 -30.51 23.97
N ASP A 431 -10.79 -31.35 23.41
CA ASP A 431 -10.49 -32.76 23.11
C ASP A 431 -9.57 -32.87 21.88
N GLU A 432 -8.58 -33.77 21.94
CA GLU A 432 -7.59 -34.01 20.89
C GLU A 432 -8.21 -34.46 19.55
N ASP A 433 -9.41 -35.06 19.57
CA ASP A 433 -10.11 -35.54 18.37
C ASP A 433 -10.81 -34.42 17.55
N LEU A 434 -10.92 -33.20 18.08
CA LEU A 434 -11.47 -32.04 17.36
C LEU A 434 -10.46 -31.39 16.38
N VAL A 435 -9.20 -31.81 16.42
CA VAL A 435 -8.07 -31.08 15.82
C VAL A 435 -7.61 -31.67 14.48
N SER A 436 -8.12 -32.83 14.06
CA SER A 436 -7.80 -33.43 12.76
C SER A 436 -8.33 -32.63 11.55
N SER A 437 -9.31 -31.74 11.78
CA SER A 437 -9.85 -30.82 10.76
C SER A 437 -10.34 -29.53 11.42
N PRO A 438 -9.56 -28.43 11.40
CA PRO A 438 -9.99 -27.11 11.87
C PRO A 438 -11.26 -26.60 11.15
N LYS A 439 -11.62 -27.19 9.99
CA LYS A 439 -12.83 -26.89 9.24
C LYS A 439 -14.09 -27.31 10.00
N ASP A 440 -14.11 -28.49 10.62
CA ASP A 440 -15.32 -29.00 11.29
C ASP A 440 -15.54 -28.37 12.68
N ALA A 441 -14.46 -28.03 13.39
CA ALA A 441 -14.54 -27.38 14.70
C ALA A 441 -15.12 -25.95 14.61
N LEU A 442 -14.69 -25.15 13.61
CA LEU A 442 -15.19 -23.79 13.40
C LEU A 442 -16.63 -23.76 12.83
N LEU A 443 -16.99 -24.73 11.99
CA LEU A 443 -18.35 -24.89 11.48
C LEU A 443 -19.33 -25.34 12.58
N ARG A 444 -18.94 -26.27 13.45
CA ARG A 444 -19.78 -26.68 14.60
C ARG A 444 -19.97 -25.55 15.62
N ALA A 445 -18.90 -24.79 15.93
CA ALA A 445 -18.99 -23.65 16.85
C ALA A 445 -19.91 -22.52 16.36
N SER A 446 -20.06 -22.35 15.04
CA SER A 446 -20.98 -21.39 14.43
C SER A 446 -22.42 -21.89 14.38
N VAL A 447 -22.65 -23.19 14.14
CA VAL A 447 -23.98 -23.82 14.21
C VAL A 447 -24.52 -23.87 15.65
N ASP A 448 -23.69 -24.18 16.64
CA ASP A 448 -24.09 -24.22 18.05
C ASP A 448 -24.44 -22.84 18.61
N ARG A 449 -23.74 -21.78 18.17
CA ARG A 449 -24.11 -20.39 18.51
C ARG A 449 -25.49 -20.00 17.95
N VAL A 450 -25.85 -20.49 16.76
CA VAL A 450 -27.20 -20.25 16.17
C VAL A 450 -28.27 -21.06 16.91
N ALA A 451 -27.97 -22.31 17.29
CA ALA A 451 -28.88 -23.15 18.07
C ALA A 451 -29.14 -22.60 19.50
N LEU A 452 -28.10 -22.09 20.17
CA LEU A 452 -28.21 -21.44 21.49
C LEU A 452 -28.99 -20.11 21.44
N ARG A 453 -28.82 -19.32 20.37
CA ARG A 453 -29.57 -18.09 20.13
C ARG A 453 -31.06 -18.37 19.88
N ASN A 454 -31.38 -19.43 19.13
CA ASN A 454 -32.76 -19.86 18.88
C ASN A 454 -33.43 -20.49 20.12
N ARG A 455 -32.67 -21.11 21.03
CA ARG A 455 -33.20 -21.60 22.33
C ARG A 455 -33.46 -20.45 23.32
N HIS A 456 -32.69 -19.37 23.28
CA HIS A 456 -32.94 -18.19 24.11
C HIS A 456 -34.15 -17.37 23.64
N LEU A 457 -34.45 -17.37 22.33
CA LEU A 457 -35.66 -16.74 21.80
C LEU A 457 -36.96 -17.51 22.11
N LYS A 458 -36.90 -18.84 22.36
CA LYS A 458 -38.08 -19.65 22.73
C LYS A 458 -38.37 -19.71 24.24
N ARG A 459 -37.52 -19.12 25.09
CA ARG A 459 -37.68 -19.15 26.57
C ARG A 459 -38.19 -17.83 27.17
N VAL A 460 -38.48 -16.82 26.35
CA VAL A 460 -38.94 -15.50 26.83
C VAL A 460 -40.47 -15.33 26.74
N ASP A 461 -41.20 -16.25 26.10
CA ASP A 461 -42.67 -16.27 26.12
C ASP A 461 -43.18 -17.48 26.91
N VAL A 462 -43.17 -17.41 28.25
CA VAL A 462 -44.15 -17.97 29.21
C VAL A 462 -43.70 -17.54 30.61
N CYS A 463 -44.27 -16.42 31.07
CA CYS A 463 -44.77 -16.13 32.42
C CYS A 463 -45.04 -14.62 32.54
#